data_AF-A0A1W9LG42-F1
#
_entry.id   AF-A0A1W9LG42-F1
#
_cell.length_a   1.000
_cell.length_b   1.000
_cell.length_c   1.000
_cell.angle_alpha   90.00
_cell.angle_beta   90.00
_cell.angle_gamma   90.00
#
_symmetry.space_group_name_H-M   'P 1'
#
loop_
_entity.id
_entity.type
_entity.pdbx_description
1 polymer ?
#
loop_
_entity_poly.entity_id
_entity_poly.type
_entity_poly.pdbx_seq_one_letter_code
_entity_poly.pdbx_strand_id
1 'polypeptide(L)'
;MCRCAHEGLVPEPRFTALAGALRGASLPFVAVPDLCGLAARRDPDLLEWARHPGRKVVACHPRAIVNLFDAAGAPLPGDALIVNLRADSAQTAATQLGIEWNEDRGSGAENELRLSSDSVPTPSPFGPRSSDLGPRSSVLDDPPSPLHPAPSTAPSTLPPPWLPWFPVIDRARCTDCRQCLEFCLFGVYTLENGRIEVRHPENCKPHCPACARICPHTAIIFPKHTEAPIDGSPIADEEAEKARARRELNELLGQDIDAALAERRRRAAARLLDADKLRLAMAERERCSRKPGAEGRT
;
A
#
# COMPACT_ATOMS: atom_id res chain seq x y z
N MET A 1 1.19 22.07 -9.61
CA MET A 1 1.59 21.75 -8.23
C MET A 1 0.49 20.94 -7.57
N CYS A 2 0.83 19.75 -7.06
CA CYS A 2 -0.10 18.81 -6.43
C CYS A 2 -0.30 19.16 -4.94
N ARG A 3 -1.55 19.25 -4.47
CA ARG A 3 -1.87 19.41 -3.04
C ARG A 3 -1.97 18.09 -2.27
N CYS A 4 -2.11 16.96 -2.97
CA CYS A 4 -2.39 15.65 -2.38
C CYS A 4 -3.63 15.66 -1.46
N ALA A 5 -4.71 16.33 -1.86
CA ALA A 5 -5.88 16.62 -1.02
C ALA A 5 -6.56 15.39 -0.38
N HIS A 6 -6.45 14.22 -0.99
CA HIS A 6 -7.06 12.99 -0.48
C HIS A 6 -6.30 12.32 0.67
N GLU A 7 -4.95 12.35 0.65
CA GLU A 7 -4.11 11.60 1.61
C GLU A 7 -3.22 12.51 2.46
N GLY A 8 -3.09 13.80 2.11
CA GLY A 8 -2.29 14.75 2.88
C GLY A 8 -0.79 14.45 2.92
N LEU A 9 -0.27 13.62 2.00
CA LEU A 9 1.15 13.21 1.96
C LEU A 9 2.10 14.35 1.62
N VAL A 10 1.56 15.44 1.04
CA VAL A 10 2.25 16.72 0.91
C VAL A 10 1.68 17.63 1.99
N PRO A 11 2.46 17.97 3.05
CA PRO A 11 1.94 18.79 4.14
C PRO A 11 1.52 20.18 3.66
N GLU A 12 0.33 20.63 4.08
CA GLU A 12 -0.24 21.93 3.68
C GLU A 12 0.67 23.13 4.00
N PRO A 13 1.42 23.18 5.13
CA PRO A 13 2.38 24.26 5.37
C PRO A 13 3.49 24.33 4.32
N ARG A 14 4.01 23.18 3.86
CA ARG A 14 5.04 23.14 2.81
C ARG A 14 4.48 23.60 1.47
N PHE A 15 3.27 23.14 1.11
CA PHE A 15 2.57 23.61 -0.08
C PHE A 15 2.37 25.13 -0.04
N THR A 16 1.85 25.65 1.08
CA THR A 16 1.52 27.07 1.23
C THR A 16 2.78 27.94 1.17
N ALA A 17 3.86 27.52 1.83
CA ALA A 17 5.13 28.24 1.82
C ALA A 17 5.73 28.31 0.40
N LEU A 18 5.76 27.19 -0.33
CA LEU A 18 6.26 27.17 -1.71
C LEU A 18 5.35 27.96 -2.66
N ALA A 19 4.03 27.85 -2.50
CA ALA A 19 3.07 28.66 -3.26
C ALA A 19 3.27 30.16 -3.02
N GLY A 20 3.58 30.55 -1.78
CA GLY A 20 3.95 31.91 -1.41
C GLY A 20 5.21 32.37 -2.12
N ALA A 21 6.27 31.56 -2.12
CA ALA A 21 7.52 31.86 -2.82
C ALA A 21 7.31 32.01 -4.34
N LEU A 22 6.52 31.13 -4.96
CA LEU A 22 6.16 31.21 -6.38
C LEU A 22 5.42 32.51 -6.73
N ARG A 23 4.44 32.89 -5.89
CA ARG A 23 3.71 34.16 -6.06
C ARG A 23 4.64 35.37 -5.87
N GLY A 24 5.52 35.34 -4.87
CA GLY A 24 6.50 36.39 -4.62
C GLY A 24 7.49 36.58 -5.79
N ALA A 25 7.85 35.48 -6.47
CA ALA A 25 8.68 35.48 -7.67
C ALA A 25 7.90 35.78 -8.97
N SER A 26 6.60 36.08 -8.89
CA SER A 26 5.73 36.29 -10.06
C SER A 26 5.72 35.13 -11.07
N LEU A 27 5.94 33.90 -10.58
CA LEU A 27 5.92 32.69 -11.42
C LEU A 27 4.50 32.11 -11.46
N PRO A 28 3.85 32.03 -12.64
CA PRO A 28 2.53 31.44 -12.75
C PRO A 28 2.59 29.94 -12.49
N PHE A 29 1.62 29.42 -11.75
CA PHE A 29 1.49 27.99 -11.52
C PHE A 29 0.01 27.60 -11.40
N VAL A 30 -0.29 26.36 -11.77
CA VAL A 30 -1.59 25.74 -11.54
C VAL A 30 -1.50 24.85 -10.30
N ALA A 31 -2.43 25.02 -9.36
CA ALA A 31 -2.60 24.13 -8.23
C ALA A 31 -3.73 23.13 -8.52
N VAL A 32 -3.49 21.86 -8.28
CA VAL A 32 -4.50 20.80 -8.44
C VAL A 32 -4.74 20.07 -7.13
N PRO A 33 -5.95 19.57 -6.86
CA PRO A 33 -6.26 18.82 -5.64
C PRO A 33 -5.31 17.63 -5.47
N ASP A 34 -5.20 16.79 -6.49
CA ASP A 34 -4.21 15.73 -6.55
C ASP A 34 -3.99 15.21 -7.97
N LEU A 35 -2.74 14.92 -8.31
CA LEU A 35 -2.38 14.35 -9.63
C LEU A 35 -2.88 12.92 -9.81
N CYS A 36 -3.06 12.15 -8.73
CA CYS A 36 -3.52 10.76 -8.82
C CYS A 36 -4.93 10.68 -9.40
N GLY A 37 -5.85 11.55 -8.97
CA GLY A 37 -7.22 11.64 -9.46
C GLY A 37 -7.30 12.12 -10.90
N LEU A 38 -6.44 13.07 -11.29
CA LEU A 38 -6.32 13.48 -12.70
C LEU A 38 -5.81 12.32 -13.57
N ALA A 39 -4.78 11.62 -13.11
CA ALA A 39 -4.19 10.50 -13.85
C ALA A 39 -5.16 9.32 -13.98
N ALA A 40 -5.89 8.99 -12.92
CA ALA A 40 -6.89 7.93 -12.94
C ALA A 40 -7.99 8.15 -14.00
N ARG A 41 -8.37 9.41 -14.22
CA ARG A 41 -9.37 9.79 -15.24
C ARG A 41 -8.76 10.14 -16.60
N ARG A 42 -7.43 10.06 -16.74
CA ARG A 42 -6.69 10.49 -17.93
C ARG A 42 -7.05 11.91 -18.35
N ASP A 43 -7.01 12.81 -17.37
CA ASP A 43 -7.44 14.19 -17.53
C ASP A 43 -6.68 14.88 -18.69
N PRO A 44 -7.38 15.54 -19.65
CA PRO A 44 -6.74 16.20 -20.80
C PRO A 44 -5.67 17.23 -20.42
N ASP A 45 -5.80 17.86 -19.26
CA ASP A 45 -4.84 18.83 -18.76
C ASP A 45 -3.44 18.20 -18.57
N LEU A 46 -3.36 16.92 -18.15
CA LEU A 46 -2.07 16.23 -18.01
C LEU A 46 -1.37 16.10 -19.36
N LEU A 47 -2.12 15.75 -20.41
CA LEU A 47 -1.61 15.64 -21.77
C LEU A 47 -1.17 17.00 -22.31
N GLU A 48 -1.94 18.05 -22.04
CA GLU A 48 -1.55 19.42 -22.41
C GLU A 48 -0.25 19.81 -21.71
N TRP A 49 -0.16 19.65 -20.39
CA TRP A 49 1.02 20.05 -19.63
C TRP A 49 2.28 19.30 -20.06
N ALA A 50 2.16 17.99 -20.34
CA ALA A 50 3.26 17.14 -20.77
C ALA A 50 3.83 17.51 -22.16
N ARG A 51 3.09 18.22 -23.02
CA ARG A 51 3.58 18.63 -24.35
C ARG A 51 4.58 19.78 -24.32
N HIS A 52 4.68 20.51 -23.20
CA HIS A 52 5.56 21.67 -23.12
C HIS A 52 6.95 21.27 -22.62
N PRO A 53 8.03 21.64 -23.35
CA PRO A 53 9.39 21.39 -22.90
C PRO A 53 9.70 22.14 -21.61
N GLY A 54 10.62 21.61 -20.81
CA GLY A 54 11.05 22.18 -19.54
C GLY A 54 9.94 22.23 -18.48
N ARG A 55 8.92 21.35 -18.58
CA ARG A 55 7.79 21.34 -17.66
C ARG A 55 8.25 21.10 -16.23
N LYS A 56 7.90 22.01 -15.32
CA LYS A 56 8.14 21.88 -13.88
C LYS A 56 6.90 21.29 -13.19
N VAL A 57 7.05 20.14 -12.53
CA VAL A 57 5.97 19.47 -11.78
C VAL A 57 6.38 19.36 -10.31
N VAL A 58 5.68 20.09 -9.45
CA VAL A 58 5.88 20.01 -8.00
C VAL A 58 4.82 19.06 -7.42
N ALA A 59 5.25 17.90 -6.90
CA ALA A 59 4.35 16.86 -6.43
C ALA A 59 5.01 15.84 -5.47
N CYS A 60 4.70 14.55 -5.65
CA CYS A 60 5.26 13.42 -4.91
C CYS A 60 6.66 13.05 -5.45
N HIS A 61 7.18 11.89 -5.04
CA HIS A 61 8.47 11.39 -5.50
C HIS A 61 8.59 11.35 -7.04
N PRO A 62 9.75 11.72 -7.64
CA PRO A 62 9.90 11.80 -9.09
C PRO A 62 9.54 10.52 -9.83
N ARG A 63 9.99 9.37 -9.30
CA ARG A 63 9.70 8.04 -9.85
C ARG A 63 8.20 7.72 -9.84
N ALA A 64 7.45 8.15 -8.83
CA ALA A 64 6.00 8.02 -8.84
C ALA A 64 5.36 8.91 -9.91
N ILE A 65 5.82 10.15 -10.05
CA ILE A 65 5.23 11.13 -10.97
C ILE A 65 5.46 10.77 -12.44
N VAL A 66 6.67 10.34 -12.81
CA VAL A 66 6.95 9.87 -14.19
C VAL A 66 5.96 8.77 -14.58
N ASN A 67 5.88 7.71 -13.76
CA ASN A 67 5.05 6.55 -14.06
C ASN A 67 3.55 6.83 -13.94
N LEU A 68 3.15 7.84 -13.15
CA LEU A 68 1.78 8.31 -13.06
C LEU A 68 1.34 9.04 -14.34
N PHE A 69 2.20 9.89 -14.90
CA PHE A 69 1.98 10.57 -16.18
C PHE A 69 1.98 9.56 -17.34
N ASP A 70 2.89 8.58 -17.33
CA ASP A 70 2.90 7.48 -18.30
C ASP A 70 1.60 6.66 -18.26
N ALA A 71 1.13 6.28 -17.07
CA ALA A 71 -0.13 5.55 -16.89
C ALA A 71 -1.36 6.34 -17.36
N ALA A 72 -1.30 7.68 -17.29
CA ALA A 72 -2.34 8.56 -17.80
C ALA A 72 -2.30 8.71 -19.35
N GLY A 73 -1.28 8.18 -20.02
CA GLY A 73 -1.06 8.38 -21.46
C GLY A 73 -0.48 9.75 -21.81
N ALA A 74 0.16 10.42 -20.84
CA ALA A 74 0.72 11.75 -20.97
C ALA A 74 2.20 11.76 -20.52
N PRO A 75 3.10 10.97 -21.14
CA PRO A 75 4.48 10.87 -20.70
C PRO A 75 5.15 12.24 -20.64
N LEU A 76 5.84 12.52 -19.53
CA LEU A 76 6.56 13.78 -19.36
C LEU A 76 7.76 13.85 -20.32
N PRO A 77 8.14 15.03 -20.80
CA PRO A 77 9.30 15.19 -21.65
C PRO A 77 10.58 14.93 -20.85
N GLY A 78 11.65 14.49 -21.53
CA GLY A 78 12.90 14.11 -20.86
C GLY A 78 13.62 15.26 -20.14
N ASP A 79 13.26 16.52 -20.45
CA ASP A 79 13.75 17.74 -19.80
C ASP A 79 12.81 18.25 -18.69
N ALA A 80 11.76 17.50 -18.35
CA ALA A 80 10.87 17.87 -17.26
C ALA A 80 11.60 17.84 -15.91
N LEU A 81 11.35 18.87 -15.09
CA LEU A 81 11.85 18.95 -13.73
C LEU A 81 10.73 18.54 -12.76
N ILE A 82 10.95 17.45 -12.02
CA ILE A 82 10.02 17.01 -10.98
C ILE A 82 10.60 17.34 -9.61
N VAL A 83 9.87 18.16 -8.86
CA VAL A 83 10.25 18.64 -7.52
C VAL A 83 9.44 17.88 -6.47
N ASN A 84 10.15 17.24 -5.55
CA ASN A 84 9.58 16.32 -4.56
C ASN A 84 9.14 17.03 -3.28
N LEU A 85 7.92 17.55 -3.27
CA LEU A 85 7.39 18.26 -2.09
C LEU A 85 6.92 17.32 -0.96
N ARG A 86 6.85 16.01 -1.23
CA ARG A 86 6.53 15.00 -0.20
C ARG A 86 7.68 14.81 0.78
N ALA A 87 8.92 14.77 0.31
CA ALA A 87 10.08 14.58 1.17
C ALA A 87 10.89 15.87 1.40
N ASP A 88 10.99 16.74 0.38
CA ASP A 88 11.83 17.93 0.47
C ASP A 88 11.13 19.07 1.23
N SER A 89 11.94 19.96 1.80
CA SER A 89 11.45 21.21 2.40
C SER A 89 10.98 22.19 1.30
N ALA A 90 10.16 23.16 1.67
CA ALA A 90 9.73 24.21 0.75
C ALA A 90 10.91 25.03 0.20
N GLN A 91 11.96 25.23 1.01
CA GLN A 91 13.20 25.90 0.61
C GLN A 91 13.95 25.09 -0.45
N THR A 92 14.18 23.79 -0.21
CA THR A 92 14.86 22.93 -1.20
C THR A 92 14.08 22.89 -2.50
N ALA A 93 12.75 22.78 -2.42
CA ALA A 93 11.87 22.84 -3.59
C ALA A 93 11.97 24.19 -4.33
N ALA A 94 12.00 25.32 -3.63
CA ALA A 94 12.17 26.64 -4.22
C ALA A 94 13.53 26.78 -4.94
N THR A 95 14.61 26.32 -4.32
CA THR A 95 15.95 26.31 -4.92
C THR A 95 15.98 25.49 -6.20
N GLN A 96 15.37 24.29 -6.21
CA GLN A 96 15.26 23.47 -7.43
C GLN A 96 14.49 24.19 -8.55
N LEU A 97 13.52 25.04 -8.21
CA LEU A 97 12.75 25.82 -9.18
C LEU A 97 13.49 27.08 -9.65
N GLY A 98 14.63 27.43 -9.05
CA GLY A 98 15.41 28.64 -9.33
C GLY A 98 14.88 29.88 -8.62
N ILE A 99 14.25 29.73 -7.46
CA ILE A 99 13.65 30.81 -6.67
C ILE A 99 14.54 31.09 -5.47
N GLU A 100 14.92 32.35 -5.27
CA GLU A 100 15.60 32.78 -4.05
C GLU A 100 14.67 32.65 -2.85
N TRP A 101 15.08 31.88 -1.85
CA TRP A 101 14.33 31.69 -0.61
C TRP A 101 14.75 32.74 0.41
N ASN A 102 13.80 33.52 0.92
CA ASN A 102 14.06 34.53 1.93
C ASN A 102 13.29 34.16 3.21
N GLU A 103 14.03 33.76 4.25
CA GLU A 103 13.48 33.20 5.50
C GLU A 103 12.52 34.18 6.21
N ASP A 104 12.73 35.49 6.03
CA ASP A 104 11.97 36.57 6.68
C ASP A 104 10.49 36.66 6.26
N ARG A 105 10.07 35.99 5.18
CA ARG A 105 8.65 35.96 4.75
C ARG A 105 7.92 34.68 5.19
N GLY A 106 8.62 33.73 5.81
CA GLY A 106 8.10 32.39 6.14
C GLY A 106 7.70 32.18 7.61
N SER A 107 8.01 33.11 8.51
CA SER A 107 7.82 32.96 9.97
C SER A 107 6.48 33.51 10.47
N GLY A 108 5.41 33.34 9.70
CA GLY A 108 4.06 33.76 10.07
C GLY A 108 3.13 32.62 10.52
N ALA A 109 3.62 31.55 11.15
CA ALA A 109 2.75 30.51 11.73
C ALA A 109 3.41 29.55 12.74
N GLU A 110 4.56 29.88 13.34
CA GLU A 110 5.21 28.98 14.31
C GLU A 110 5.74 29.74 15.52
N ASN A 111 4.87 30.36 16.32
CA ASN A 111 5.15 30.53 17.75
C ASN A 111 3.90 30.94 18.54
N GLU A 112 3.28 29.98 19.24
CA GLU A 112 2.87 30.12 20.65
C GLU A 112 2.13 28.85 21.09
N LEU A 113 2.88 27.87 21.58
CA LEU A 113 2.50 27.16 22.81
C LEU A 113 3.73 26.49 23.40
N ARG A 114 4.50 27.27 24.17
CA ARG A 114 5.39 26.69 25.19
C ARG A 114 4.49 26.16 26.30
N LEU A 115 4.32 24.83 26.39
CA LEU A 115 4.01 24.20 27.66
C LEU A 115 5.31 23.73 28.30
N SER A 116 5.53 24.29 29.47
CA SER A 116 6.57 23.97 30.44
C SER A 116 6.55 22.50 30.84
N SER A 117 7.76 22.02 31.06
CA SER A 117 8.16 20.77 31.71
C SER A 117 7.31 20.35 32.91
N ASP A 118 6.80 19.11 32.87
CA ASP A 118 6.60 18.29 34.05
C ASP A 118 6.89 16.81 33.73
N SER A 119 7.98 16.33 34.34
CA SER A 119 8.29 14.98 34.83
C SER A 119 7.66 13.76 34.15
N VAL A 120 8.47 13.01 33.39
CA VAL A 120 8.19 11.64 32.95
C VAL A 120 8.72 10.64 34.00
N PRO A 121 7.90 9.75 34.60
CA PRO A 121 8.42 8.62 35.35
C PRO A 121 8.78 7.48 34.39
N THR A 122 10.03 7.02 34.48
CA THR A 122 10.56 5.79 33.91
C THR A 122 9.82 4.54 34.44
N PRO A 123 9.50 3.53 33.60
CA PRO A 123 9.19 2.20 34.09
C PRO A 123 10.47 1.35 34.23
N SER A 124 10.62 0.71 35.39
CA SER A 124 11.64 -0.30 35.71
C SER A 124 11.06 -1.72 35.55
N PRO A 125 11.88 -2.78 35.34
CA PRO A 125 11.44 -4.09 34.86
C PRO A 125 11.33 -5.18 35.97
N PHE A 126 10.55 -6.23 35.70
CA PHE A 126 10.32 -7.49 36.47
C PHE A 126 9.59 -7.31 37.83
N GLY A 127 8.60 -8.09 38.29
CA GLY A 127 7.84 -9.31 37.93
C GLY A 127 6.69 -9.43 38.99
N PRO A 128 6.12 -10.60 39.38
CA PRO A 128 6.16 -11.95 38.83
C PRO A 128 4.77 -12.47 38.37
N ARG A 129 4.78 -13.70 37.82
CA ARG A 129 3.62 -14.50 37.40
C ARG A 129 2.69 -14.85 38.58
N SER A 130 1.40 -14.95 38.30
CA SER A 130 0.58 -16.00 38.91
C SER A 130 -0.46 -16.52 37.92
N SER A 131 -0.36 -17.81 37.67
CA SER A 131 -1.38 -18.69 37.11
C SER A 131 -2.61 -18.68 37.99
N ASP A 132 -3.79 -18.52 37.39
CA ASP A 132 -4.99 -19.27 37.81
C ASP A 132 -6.04 -19.27 36.69
N LEU A 133 -6.31 -20.49 36.21
CA LEU A 133 -7.46 -20.85 35.39
C LEU A 133 -8.64 -21.06 36.35
N GLY A 134 -9.70 -20.28 36.20
CA GLY A 134 -10.97 -20.44 36.93
C GLY A 134 -12.16 -20.01 36.07
N PRO A 135 -13.34 -20.64 36.23
CA PRO A 135 -14.29 -20.82 35.14
C PRO A 135 -15.20 -19.61 34.89
N ARG A 136 -15.61 -19.49 33.63
CA ARG A 136 -16.57 -18.51 33.12
C ARG A 136 -17.91 -18.67 33.84
N SER A 137 -18.34 -17.62 34.54
CA SER A 137 -19.72 -17.47 35.00
C SER A 137 -20.40 -16.34 34.25
N SER A 138 -21.57 -16.68 33.73
CA SER A 138 -22.58 -15.85 33.09
C SER A 138 -22.96 -14.63 33.93
N VAL A 139 -22.93 -13.44 33.33
CA VAL A 139 -23.51 -12.23 33.92
C VAL A 139 -24.57 -11.67 32.98
N LEU A 140 -25.72 -11.42 33.60
CA LEU A 140 -26.95 -10.87 33.09
C LEU A 140 -26.82 -9.38 32.72
N ASP A 141 -27.74 -8.98 31.87
CA ASP A 141 -28.18 -7.65 31.46
C ASP A 141 -27.68 -6.45 32.29
N ASP A 142 -26.88 -5.59 31.65
CA ASP A 142 -26.72 -4.18 31.98
C ASP A 142 -27.45 -3.32 30.92
N PRO A 143 -28.35 -2.40 31.29
CA PRO A 143 -29.00 -1.49 30.34
C PRO A 143 -28.04 -0.36 29.90
N PRO A 144 -28.06 0.06 28.63
CA PRO A 144 -27.15 1.10 28.15
C PRO A 144 -27.58 2.49 28.63
N SER A 145 -26.64 3.21 29.25
CA SER A 145 -26.76 4.66 29.50
C SER A 145 -26.84 5.44 28.19
N PRO A 146 -27.77 6.40 28.03
CA PRO A 146 -27.75 7.31 26.89
C PRO A 146 -26.90 8.54 27.25
N LEU A 147 -26.10 9.02 26.30
CA LEU A 147 -25.84 10.44 25.96
C LEU A 147 -24.54 10.56 25.14
N HIS A 148 -24.62 10.19 23.86
CA HIS A 148 -23.84 10.84 22.82
C HIS A 148 -24.84 11.57 21.90
N PRO A 149 -24.65 12.87 21.60
CA PRO A 149 -25.48 13.55 20.62
C PRO A 149 -25.31 12.87 19.26
N ALA A 150 -26.44 12.54 18.62
CA ALA A 150 -26.46 11.84 17.33
C ALA A 150 -25.71 12.66 16.27
N PRO A 151 -24.84 12.03 15.45
CA PRO A 151 -24.32 12.70 14.26
C PRO A 151 -25.48 13.03 13.33
N SER A 152 -25.50 14.26 12.83
CA SER A 152 -26.53 14.78 11.92
C SER A 152 -26.73 13.84 10.73
N THR A 153 -27.86 13.13 10.75
CA THR A 153 -28.32 12.21 9.71
C THR A 153 -29.03 12.98 8.61
N ALA A 154 -28.24 13.60 7.74
CA ALA A 154 -28.64 13.75 6.35
C ALA A 154 -27.77 12.76 5.54
N PRO A 155 -28.32 11.65 5.02
CA PRO A 155 -27.58 10.79 4.13
C PRO A 155 -27.32 11.58 2.84
N SER A 156 -26.05 11.98 2.64
CA SER A 156 -25.58 12.43 1.33
C SER A 156 -25.88 11.31 0.34
N THR A 157 -26.80 11.55 -0.60
CA THR A 157 -27.29 10.57 -1.58
C THR A 157 -26.28 10.29 -2.69
N LEU A 158 -25.08 10.87 -2.59
CA LEU A 158 -23.98 10.61 -3.51
C LEU A 158 -23.04 9.59 -2.85
N PRO A 159 -22.63 8.53 -3.57
CA PRO A 159 -21.56 7.67 -3.09
C PRO A 159 -20.33 8.56 -2.78
N PRO A 160 -19.57 8.24 -1.72
CA PRO A 160 -18.40 9.02 -1.39
C PRO A 160 -17.47 9.09 -2.61
N PRO A 161 -16.82 10.25 -2.86
CA PRO A 161 -15.91 10.40 -3.98
C PRO A 161 -14.86 9.28 -3.95
N TRP A 162 -14.69 8.60 -5.09
CA TRP A 162 -13.75 7.50 -5.21
C TRP A 162 -12.33 7.97 -4.88
N LEU A 163 -11.71 7.38 -3.86
CA LEU A 163 -10.32 7.60 -3.51
C LEU A 163 -9.46 7.04 -4.65
N PRO A 164 -8.63 7.86 -5.35
CA PRO A 164 -7.81 7.38 -6.46
C PRO A 164 -6.59 6.61 -5.96
N TRP A 165 -6.86 5.46 -5.34
CA TRP A 165 -5.92 4.46 -4.88
C TRP A 165 -5.74 3.42 -5.98
N PHE A 166 -4.59 3.43 -6.65
CA PHE A 166 -4.27 2.46 -7.71
C PHE A 166 -2.75 2.34 -7.90
N PRO A 167 -2.28 1.20 -8.40
CA PRO A 167 -0.88 1.03 -8.76
C PRO A 167 -0.55 1.75 -10.07
N VAL A 168 0.69 2.23 -10.19
CA VAL A 168 1.32 2.59 -11.46
C VAL A 168 2.56 1.73 -11.66
N ILE A 169 2.91 1.44 -12.92
CA ILE A 169 3.98 0.50 -13.26
C ILE A 169 5.21 1.30 -13.68
N ASP A 170 6.32 1.07 -12.98
CA ASP A 170 7.65 1.49 -13.36
C ASP A 170 8.15 0.75 -14.58
N ARG A 171 7.97 1.36 -15.76
CA ARG A 171 8.30 0.72 -17.04
C ARG A 171 9.80 0.51 -17.25
N ALA A 172 10.65 1.27 -16.57
CA ALA A 172 12.09 1.05 -16.61
C ALA A 172 12.52 -0.22 -15.87
N ARG A 173 11.67 -0.76 -15.00
CA ARG A 173 12.00 -1.90 -14.11
C ARG A 173 11.12 -3.12 -14.31
N CYS A 174 9.90 -2.94 -14.81
CA CYS A 174 8.99 -4.04 -15.11
C CYS A 174 9.52 -4.91 -16.25
N THR A 175 9.59 -6.23 -16.03
CA THR A 175 9.97 -7.25 -17.03
C THR A 175 8.77 -8.02 -17.56
N ASP A 176 7.54 -7.54 -17.31
CA ASP A 176 6.29 -8.22 -17.67
C ASP A 176 6.19 -9.67 -17.12
N CYS A 177 6.80 -9.94 -15.96
CA CYS A 177 6.81 -11.26 -15.29
C CYS A 177 5.43 -11.75 -14.76
N ARG A 178 4.41 -10.89 -14.83
CA ARG A 178 2.98 -11.19 -14.53
C ARG A 178 2.63 -11.54 -13.09
N GLN A 179 3.58 -11.53 -12.15
CA GLN A 179 3.28 -11.83 -10.74
C GLN A 179 2.19 -10.93 -10.14
N CYS A 180 2.17 -9.63 -10.50
CA CYS A 180 1.13 -8.71 -10.04
C CYS A 180 -0.27 -9.04 -10.60
N LEU A 181 -0.35 -9.55 -11.83
CA LEU A 181 -1.59 -9.99 -12.47
C LEU A 181 -2.14 -11.24 -11.78
N GLU A 182 -1.28 -12.24 -11.53
CA GLU A 182 -1.67 -13.49 -10.88
C GLU A 182 -2.03 -13.29 -9.39
N PHE A 183 -1.33 -12.38 -8.73
CA PHE A 183 -1.56 -12.09 -7.31
C PHE A 183 -2.83 -11.25 -7.08
N CYS A 184 -3.20 -10.37 -8.01
CA CYS A 184 -4.30 -9.43 -7.80
C CYS A 184 -5.68 -10.10 -7.97
N LEU A 185 -6.33 -10.41 -6.85
CA LEU A 185 -7.69 -10.95 -6.84
C LEU A 185 -8.79 -9.95 -7.25
N PHE A 186 -8.44 -8.68 -7.41
CA PHE A 186 -9.39 -7.61 -7.73
C PHE A 186 -9.44 -7.28 -9.23
N GLY A 187 -8.65 -7.94 -10.07
CA GLY A 187 -8.72 -7.73 -11.52
C GLY A 187 -8.27 -6.32 -11.96
N VAL A 188 -7.29 -5.73 -11.26
CA VAL A 188 -6.74 -4.39 -11.59
C VAL A 188 -5.93 -4.41 -12.89
N TYR A 189 -5.25 -5.53 -13.14
CA TYR A 189 -4.30 -5.69 -14.23
C TYR A 189 -4.89 -6.46 -15.41
N THR A 190 -4.44 -6.16 -16.63
CA THR A 190 -4.69 -6.96 -17.83
C THR A 190 -3.37 -7.22 -18.56
N LEU A 191 -3.39 -8.21 -19.47
CA LEU A 191 -2.28 -8.49 -20.38
C LEU A 191 -2.68 -8.05 -21.79
N GLU A 192 -1.98 -7.07 -22.33
CA GLU A 192 -2.23 -6.50 -23.66
C GLU A 192 -0.95 -6.46 -24.47
N ASN A 193 -0.95 -7.05 -25.67
CA ASN A 193 0.24 -7.15 -26.53
C ASN A 193 1.47 -7.71 -25.79
N GLY A 194 1.25 -8.64 -24.85
CA GLY A 194 2.30 -9.24 -24.03
C GLY A 194 2.81 -8.37 -22.87
N ARG A 195 2.26 -7.16 -22.67
CA ARG A 195 2.62 -6.25 -21.58
C ARG A 195 1.54 -6.19 -20.52
N ILE A 196 1.95 -6.05 -19.26
CA ILE A 196 1.02 -5.85 -18.14
C ILE A 196 0.57 -4.40 -18.12
N GLU A 197 -0.74 -4.17 -18.05
CA GLU A 197 -1.37 -2.86 -17.99
C GLU A 197 -2.28 -2.74 -16.77
N VAL A 198 -2.39 -1.54 -16.21
CA VAL A 198 -3.40 -1.21 -15.19
C VAL A 198 -4.64 -0.68 -15.92
N ARG A 199 -5.65 -1.53 -16.10
CA ARG A 199 -6.87 -1.18 -16.85
C ARG A 199 -8.09 -0.92 -15.98
N HIS A 200 -8.12 -1.50 -14.78
CA HIS A 200 -9.21 -1.33 -13.84
C HIS A 200 -8.68 -0.74 -12.52
N PRO A 201 -8.10 0.48 -12.52
CA PRO A 201 -7.60 1.12 -11.31
C PRO A 201 -8.68 1.25 -10.22
N GLU A 202 -9.95 1.43 -10.61
CA GLU A 202 -11.11 1.52 -9.74
C GLU A 202 -11.37 0.25 -8.92
N ASN A 203 -10.94 -0.91 -9.41
CA ASN A 203 -11.09 -2.17 -8.70
C ASN A 203 -10.05 -2.35 -7.59
N CYS A 204 -9.02 -1.51 -7.53
CA CYS A 204 -7.98 -1.69 -6.53
C CYS A 204 -8.55 -1.46 -5.13
N LYS A 205 -8.47 -2.48 -4.27
CA LYS A 205 -8.87 -2.36 -2.87
C LYS A 205 -8.06 -1.24 -2.20
N PRO A 206 -8.71 -0.19 -1.64
CA PRO A 206 -8.01 0.89 -0.96
C PRO A 206 -7.01 0.38 0.08
N HIS A 207 -5.83 0.99 0.09
CA HIS A 207 -4.70 0.67 0.98
C HIS A 207 -4.15 -0.76 0.88
N CYS A 208 -4.38 -1.47 -0.23
CA CYS A 208 -3.76 -2.77 -0.49
C CYS A 208 -2.49 -2.63 -1.37
N PRO A 209 -1.27 -2.77 -0.81
CA PRO A 209 -0.01 -2.69 -1.56
C PRO A 209 0.53 -4.07 -1.97
N ALA A 210 -0.25 -5.14 -1.81
CA ALA A 210 0.29 -6.50 -1.81
C ALA A 210 0.93 -6.92 -3.15
N CYS A 211 0.41 -6.43 -4.28
CA CYS A 211 1.04 -6.62 -5.59
C CYS A 211 2.40 -5.90 -5.74
N ALA A 212 2.66 -4.85 -4.94
CA ALA A 212 3.98 -4.20 -4.89
C ALA A 212 4.99 -5.00 -4.08
N ARG A 213 4.55 -5.63 -2.98
CA ARG A 213 5.42 -6.48 -2.15
C ARG A 213 5.86 -7.76 -2.85
N ILE A 214 5.02 -8.33 -3.72
CA ILE A 214 5.37 -9.54 -4.47
C ILE A 214 6.20 -9.24 -5.72
N CYS A 215 6.26 -7.99 -6.20
CA CYS A 215 6.96 -7.67 -7.43
C CYS A 215 8.49 -7.87 -7.26
N PRO A 216 9.12 -8.82 -7.98
CA PRO A 216 10.54 -9.16 -7.79
C PRO A 216 11.48 -8.08 -8.31
N HIS A 217 10.94 -7.19 -9.14
CA HIS A 217 11.63 -6.04 -9.69
C HIS A 217 11.12 -4.76 -9.06
N THR A 218 10.42 -4.75 -7.91
CA THR A 218 9.95 -3.53 -7.20
C THR A 218 9.29 -2.49 -8.13
N ALA A 219 8.64 -2.93 -9.21
CA ALA A 219 8.22 -2.07 -10.31
C ALA A 219 6.81 -1.48 -10.08
N ILE A 220 6.04 -2.05 -9.17
CA ILE A 220 4.70 -1.53 -8.85
C ILE A 220 4.83 -0.43 -7.80
N ILE A 221 4.25 0.73 -8.09
CA ILE A 221 4.27 1.92 -7.25
C ILE A 221 2.84 2.27 -6.84
N PHE A 222 2.62 2.57 -5.58
CA PHE A 222 1.40 3.20 -5.08
C PHE A 222 1.76 4.60 -4.58
N PRO A 223 1.53 5.68 -5.36
CA PRO A 223 1.96 7.04 -4.99
C PRO A 223 1.37 7.53 -3.65
N LYS A 224 0.24 6.94 -3.24
CA LYS A 224 -0.48 7.22 -1.99
C LYS A 224 -0.06 6.34 -0.80
N HIS A 225 0.80 5.34 -1.01
CA HIS A 225 1.32 4.52 0.08
C HIS A 225 2.38 5.30 0.87
N THR A 226 2.62 4.92 2.12
CA THR A 226 3.56 5.60 3.04
C THR A 226 4.92 4.91 3.12
N GLU A 227 4.99 3.62 2.80
CA GLU A 227 6.21 2.81 2.87
C GLU A 227 7.07 2.98 1.61
N ALA A 228 8.36 3.26 1.81
CA ALA A 228 9.38 3.21 0.78
C ALA A 228 9.82 1.76 0.51
N PRO A 229 10.09 1.35 -0.75
CA PRO A 229 10.00 2.12 -2.00
C PRO A 229 8.64 2.01 -2.73
N ILE A 230 7.62 1.42 -2.09
CA ILE A 230 6.28 1.22 -2.66
C ILE A 230 5.64 2.56 -3.04
N ASP A 231 5.91 3.60 -2.27
CA ASP A 231 5.45 4.97 -2.51
C ASP A 231 6.10 5.70 -3.70
N GLY A 232 7.07 5.05 -4.35
CA GLY A 232 7.83 5.61 -5.46
C GLY A 232 9.01 6.48 -5.03
N SER A 233 9.41 6.42 -3.76
CA SER A 233 10.71 6.94 -3.31
C SER A 233 11.89 6.27 -4.05
N PRO A 234 13.07 6.92 -4.07
CA PRO A 234 14.26 6.37 -4.73
C PRO A 234 14.65 5.02 -4.14
N ILE A 235 15.04 4.09 -5.02
CA ILE A 235 15.60 2.80 -4.62
C ILE A 235 17.12 2.98 -4.62
N ALA A 236 17.72 3.07 -3.43
CA ALA A 236 19.15 3.33 -3.28
C ALA A 236 20.04 2.14 -3.70
N ASP A 237 19.59 0.92 -3.43
CA ASP A 237 20.30 -0.32 -3.77
C ASP A 237 19.29 -1.45 -4.04
N GLU A 238 19.17 -1.85 -5.30
CA GLU A 238 18.23 -2.90 -5.73
C GLU A 238 18.56 -4.27 -5.12
N GLU A 239 19.84 -4.59 -4.94
CA GLU A 239 20.28 -5.86 -4.35
C GLU A 239 19.98 -5.88 -2.85
N ALA A 240 20.18 -4.75 -2.16
CA ALA A 240 19.83 -4.62 -0.76
C ALA A 240 18.32 -4.73 -0.52
N GLU A 241 17.48 -4.18 -1.40
CA GLU A 241 16.02 -4.29 -1.29
C GLU A 241 15.52 -5.71 -1.56
N LYS A 242 16.05 -6.38 -2.60
CA LYS A 242 15.78 -7.81 -2.84
C LYS A 242 16.22 -8.67 -1.65
N ALA A 243 17.38 -8.37 -1.07
CA ALA A 243 17.89 -9.07 0.10
C ALA A 243 17.03 -8.81 1.35
N ARG A 244 16.50 -7.59 1.55
CA ARG A 244 15.53 -7.28 2.62
C ARG A 244 14.25 -8.08 2.46
N ALA A 245 13.61 -8.01 1.29
CA ALA A 245 12.36 -8.73 1.03
C ALA A 245 12.53 -10.24 1.23
N ARG A 246 13.66 -10.81 0.78
CA ARG A 246 13.98 -12.23 1.02
C ARG A 246 14.18 -12.55 2.50
N ARG A 247 14.85 -11.67 3.27
CA ARG A 247 15.05 -11.88 4.72
C ARG A 247 13.72 -11.85 5.47
N GLU A 248 12.86 -10.88 5.19
CA GLU A 248 11.54 -10.75 5.82
C GLU A 248 10.65 -11.95 5.49
N LEU A 249 10.66 -12.42 4.24
CA LEU A 249 9.95 -13.64 3.85
C LEU A 249 10.47 -14.88 4.60
N ASN A 250 11.80 -15.01 4.74
CA ASN A 250 12.42 -16.12 5.48
C ASN A 250 12.13 -16.06 6.98
N GLU A 251 11.99 -14.87 7.56
CA GLU A 251 11.63 -14.67 8.97
C GLU A 251 10.17 -15.06 9.22
N LEU A 252 9.26 -14.65 8.31
CA LEU A 252 7.83 -14.97 8.41
C LEU A 252 7.51 -16.45 8.17
N LEU A 253 8.14 -17.07 7.18
CA LEU A 253 7.85 -18.46 6.82
C LEU A 253 8.73 -19.48 7.56
N GLY A 254 9.78 -19.02 8.24
CA GLY A 254 10.84 -19.86 8.80
C GLY A 254 11.80 -20.34 7.71
N GLN A 255 13.06 -20.54 8.07
CA GLN A 255 14.15 -20.84 7.12
C GLN A 255 14.01 -22.20 6.41
N ASP A 256 13.13 -23.07 6.87
CA ASP A 256 12.96 -24.41 6.32
C ASP A 256 11.49 -24.87 6.38
N ILE A 257 10.66 -24.22 5.57
CA ILE A 257 9.26 -24.61 5.36
C ILE A 257 9.19 -26.08 4.94
N ASP A 258 10.15 -26.54 4.13
CA ASP A 258 10.19 -27.90 3.62
C ASP A 258 10.43 -28.92 4.74
N ALA A 259 11.38 -28.65 5.65
CA ALA A 259 11.55 -29.48 6.85
C ALA A 259 10.33 -29.40 7.78
N ALA A 260 9.71 -28.23 7.95
CA ALA A 260 8.51 -28.09 8.76
C ALA A 260 7.30 -28.86 8.17
N LEU A 261 7.12 -28.82 6.85
CA LEU A 261 6.11 -29.57 6.12
C LEU A 261 6.42 -31.06 6.12
N ALA A 262 7.68 -31.46 5.95
CA ALA A 262 8.12 -32.85 6.03
C ALA A 262 7.90 -33.42 7.44
N GLU A 263 8.21 -32.66 8.48
CA GLU A 263 7.96 -33.03 9.88
C GLU A 263 6.46 -33.16 10.16
N ARG A 264 5.64 -32.22 9.68
CA ARG A 264 4.19 -32.32 9.78
C ARG A 264 3.66 -33.55 9.04
N ARG A 265 4.18 -33.86 7.85
CA ARG A 265 3.85 -35.08 7.10
C ARG A 265 4.27 -36.35 7.86
N ARG A 266 5.44 -36.38 8.50
CA ARG A 266 5.88 -37.50 9.36
C ARG A 266 4.93 -37.69 10.55
N ARG A 267 4.60 -36.61 11.26
CA ARG A 267 3.65 -36.65 12.40
C ARG A 267 2.23 -37.03 11.97
N ALA A 268 1.78 -36.56 10.81
CA ALA A 268 0.48 -36.89 10.25
C ALA A 268 0.43 -38.34 9.76
N ALA A 269 1.48 -38.84 9.09
CA ALA A 269 1.61 -40.23 8.69
C ALA A 269 1.58 -41.17 9.90
N ALA A 270 2.23 -40.79 11.00
CA ALA A 270 2.17 -41.51 12.27
C ALA A 270 0.78 -41.49 12.95
N ARG A 271 -0.13 -40.59 12.54
CA ARG A 271 -1.47 -40.40 13.15
C ARG A 271 -2.63 -40.83 12.26
N LEU A 272 -2.47 -40.82 10.93
CA LEU A 272 -3.56 -41.03 9.96
C LEU A 272 -3.66 -42.48 9.48
N LEU A 273 -2.58 -43.26 9.56
CA LEU A 273 -2.58 -44.68 9.23
C LEU A 273 -2.31 -45.48 10.50
N ASP A 274 -3.35 -45.62 11.31
CA ASP A 274 -3.40 -46.72 12.28
C ASP A 274 -3.33 -48.01 11.47
N ALA A 275 -2.18 -48.69 11.56
CA ALA A 275 -1.87 -49.87 10.77
C ALA A 275 -2.93 -50.97 10.95
N ASP A 276 -3.58 -51.00 12.11
CA ASP A 276 -4.63 -51.96 12.42
C ASP A 276 -5.96 -51.57 11.76
N LYS A 277 -6.29 -50.28 11.71
CA LYS A 277 -7.45 -49.80 10.93
C LYS A 277 -7.26 -49.99 9.44
N LEU A 278 -6.04 -49.80 8.93
CA LEU A 278 -5.73 -50.04 7.52
C LEU A 278 -5.87 -51.54 7.18
N ARG A 279 -5.34 -52.43 8.03
CA ARG A 279 -5.53 -53.88 7.89
C ARG A 279 -6.99 -54.29 7.98
N LEU A 280 -7.74 -53.72 8.92
CA LEU A 280 -9.17 -53.99 9.07
C LEU A 280 -9.94 -53.58 7.81
N ALA A 281 -9.67 -52.39 7.27
CA ALA A 281 -10.28 -51.90 6.05
C ALA A 281 -9.92 -52.76 4.82
N MET A 282 -8.67 -53.23 4.71
CA MET A 282 -8.26 -54.15 3.64
C MET A 282 -8.95 -55.51 3.75
N ALA A 283 -9.02 -56.09 4.96
CA ALA A 283 -9.72 -57.35 5.20
C ALA A 283 -11.24 -57.23 4.96
N GLU A 284 -11.84 -56.10 5.33
CA GLU A 284 -13.25 -55.82 5.05
C GLU A 284 -13.53 -55.69 3.54
N ARG A 285 -12.62 -55.04 2.80
CA ARG A 285 -12.68 -54.96 1.33
C ARG A 285 -12.56 -56.35 0.67
N GLU A 286 -11.67 -57.21 1.15
CA GLU A 286 -11.56 -58.59 0.65
C GLU A 286 -12.79 -59.44 0.97
N ARG A 287 -13.37 -59.27 2.17
CA ARG A 287 -14.63 -59.94 2.55
C ARG A 287 -15.80 -59.49 1.69
N CYS A 288 -15.94 -58.19 1.42
CA CYS A 288 -16.96 -57.67 0.49
C CYS A 288 -16.72 -58.15 -0.94
N SER A 289 -15.47 -58.28 -1.39
CA SER A 289 -15.13 -58.76 -2.74
C SER A 289 -15.35 -60.27 -2.92
N ARG A 290 -15.41 -61.04 -1.81
CA ARG A 290 -15.64 -62.49 -1.81
C ARG A 290 -17.10 -62.88 -1.54
N LYS A 291 -18.00 -61.95 -1.22
CA LYS A 291 -19.44 -62.23 -1.19
C LYS A 291 -19.93 -62.42 -2.63
N PRO A 292 -20.39 -63.62 -3.03
CA PRO A 292 -21.15 -63.75 -4.27
C PRO A 292 -22.43 -62.92 -4.11
N GLY A 293 -22.83 -62.21 -5.16
CA GLY A 293 -24.10 -61.50 -5.17
C GLY A 293 -25.23 -62.44 -4.77
N ALA A 294 -25.83 -62.20 -3.60
CA ALA A 294 -27.06 -62.86 -3.21
C ALA A 294 -28.17 -62.32 -4.13
N GLU A 295 -28.36 -63.06 -5.22
CA GLU A 295 -29.61 -63.37 -5.88
C GLU A 295 -30.62 -62.22 -6.02
N GLY A 296 -30.78 -61.77 -7.27
CA GLY A 296 -32.09 -61.32 -7.72
C GLY A 296 -33.13 -62.41 -7.44
N ARG A 297 -34.28 -61.99 -6.92
CA ARG A 297 -35.49 -62.79 -6.90
C ARG A 297 -36.65 -61.85 -7.21
N THR A 298 -37.07 -61.95 -8.48
CA THR A 298 -38.43 -61.82 -9.03
C THR A 298 -39.50 -61.19 -8.15
#